data_AF-A0ABD3QMC4-F1
#
_entry.id   AF-A0ABD3QMC4-F1
#
_cell.length_a   1.000
_cell.length_b   1.000
_cell.length_c   1.000
_cell.angle_alpha   90.00
_cell.angle_beta   90.00
_cell.angle_gamma   90.00
#
_symmetry.space_group_name_H-M   'P 1'
#
loop_
_entity.id
_entity.type
_entity.pdbx_description
1 polymer ?
#
loop_
_entity_poly.entity_id
_entity_poly.type
_entity_poly.pdbx_seq_one_letter_code
_entity_poly.pdbx_strand_id
1 'polypeptide(L)'
;MNEYNITSLAYYYKHHVSGDDGTNEYFGKDGERTDRMMQNHDALTKFWSAAERGGGEGGSPSTTSTSGGASAPPGGDVTGVVLLGMHGVDLADDARLLATLQQMHRMDYGAACFLLERIRQIVEALPGGYDNPLLTANAIAIQSADPIDGRSERDSVIIGDGIYEFIEWLGLGDDGIAYIHSHEFSHHVQYDLGIGYGSAASAVDTAVETRWWEMMADSFGAYFNAHSAGGRMDDAALMNVHRAAFSLGDCEDAVDSHHGHPRQRECASTYGADLALVSYYNDGHIIPPSVLRELFDEKYERMVRLDDEQCTAVVDESVLDVEIYGEVRDSDTDYSSYFDGFYYHLDHSFVDEMDKPPPILQDENGTVMTKVETGFWGGDVQWISEHTSAAGHSDIGFTFVAPILAYILLR
;
A
#
# COMPACT_ATOMS: atom_id res chain seq x y z
N MET A 1 -21.50 17.77 -12.00
CA MET A 1 -21.26 16.62 -12.91
C MET A 1 -20.71 15.52 -12.03
N ASN A 2 -21.09 14.27 -12.25
CA ASN A 2 -20.42 13.19 -11.51
C ASN A 2 -18.98 13.12 -12.01
N GLU A 3 -18.03 13.18 -11.11
CA GLU A 3 -16.61 12.97 -11.41
C GLU A 3 -16.39 11.46 -11.49
N TYR A 4 -15.76 11.00 -12.57
CA TYR A 4 -15.44 9.60 -12.78
C TYR A 4 -13.92 9.46 -12.73
N ASN A 5 -13.42 8.63 -11.82
CA ASN A 5 -12.00 8.36 -11.76
C ASN A 5 -11.62 7.28 -12.80
N ILE A 6 -10.93 7.69 -13.87
CA ILE A 6 -10.51 6.78 -14.94
C ILE A 6 -9.49 5.75 -14.42
N THR A 7 -8.64 6.12 -13.45
CA THR A 7 -7.59 5.23 -12.93
C THR A 7 -8.13 4.09 -12.09
N SER A 8 -9.36 4.21 -11.56
CA SER A 8 -10.02 3.14 -10.80
C SER A 8 -10.77 2.14 -11.70
N LEU A 9 -10.96 2.43 -13.01
CA LEU A 9 -11.79 1.60 -13.88
C LEU A 9 -11.19 0.23 -14.17
N ALA A 10 -9.86 0.13 -14.29
CA ALA A 10 -9.18 -1.14 -14.55
C ALA A 10 -9.30 -2.07 -13.33
N TYR A 11 -9.12 -1.49 -12.15
CA TYR A 11 -9.42 -2.13 -10.86
C TYR A 11 -10.87 -2.63 -10.79
N TYR A 12 -11.85 -1.75 -11.05
CA TYR A 12 -13.27 -2.12 -10.96
C TYR A 12 -13.64 -3.26 -11.92
N TYR A 13 -13.04 -3.29 -13.11
CA TYR A 13 -13.21 -4.41 -14.02
C TYR A 13 -12.71 -5.72 -13.38
N LYS A 14 -11.47 -5.72 -12.87
CA LYS A 14 -10.82 -6.91 -12.32
C LYS A 14 -11.55 -7.49 -11.11
N HIS A 15 -12.07 -6.64 -10.24
CA HIS A 15 -12.78 -7.09 -9.05
C HIS A 15 -14.23 -7.48 -9.32
N HIS A 16 -15.01 -6.59 -9.95
CA HIS A 16 -16.47 -6.76 -9.98
C HIS A 16 -16.98 -7.44 -11.25
N VAL A 17 -16.23 -7.38 -12.36
CA VAL A 17 -16.70 -7.86 -13.67
C VAL A 17 -16.01 -9.15 -14.07
N SER A 18 -14.69 -9.25 -13.87
CA SER A 18 -13.92 -10.41 -14.26
C SER A 18 -14.31 -11.67 -13.46
N GLY A 19 -14.30 -12.83 -14.15
CA GLY A 19 -14.37 -14.15 -13.52
C GLY A 19 -13.00 -14.70 -13.10
N ASP A 20 -11.93 -13.95 -13.38
CA ASP A 20 -10.49 -14.09 -13.10
C ASP A 20 -10.04 -14.86 -11.85
N ASP A 21 -10.11 -16.18 -11.69
CA ASP A 21 -9.72 -16.85 -10.42
C ASP A 21 -8.22 -16.74 -10.01
N GLY A 22 -7.45 -15.85 -10.64
CA GLY A 22 -6.02 -15.64 -10.43
C GLY A 22 -5.13 -16.58 -11.23
N THR A 23 -5.67 -17.63 -11.86
CA THR A 23 -4.85 -18.67 -12.51
C THR A 23 -4.28 -18.29 -13.87
N ASN A 24 -4.87 -17.30 -14.55
CA ASN A 24 -4.46 -16.83 -15.87
C ASN A 24 -4.01 -15.35 -15.87
N GLU A 25 -3.58 -14.86 -14.71
CA GLU A 25 -3.07 -13.50 -14.54
C GLU A 25 -1.62 -13.40 -14.99
N TYR A 26 -1.22 -12.18 -15.37
CA TYR A 26 0.17 -11.84 -15.64
C TYR A 26 0.52 -10.54 -14.91
N PHE A 27 1.80 -10.37 -14.61
CA PHE A 27 2.29 -9.23 -13.83
C PHE A 27 3.50 -8.58 -14.50
N GLY A 28 3.50 -7.26 -14.52
CA GLY A 28 4.37 -6.46 -15.38
C GLY A 28 3.80 -6.36 -16.80
N LYS A 29 4.43 -5.51 -17.62
CA LYS A 29 3.88 -5.12 -18.92
C LYS A 29 3.67 -6.31 -19.87
N ASP A 30 4.62 -7.24 -19.86
CA ASP A 30 4.64 -8.41 -20.75
C ASP A 30 4.55 -9.73 -19.95
N GLY A 31 4.17 -9.66 -18.67
CA GLY A 31 4.11 -10.81 -17.77
C GLY A 31 5.46 -11.26 -17.22
N GLU A 32 6.51 -10.45 -17.37
CA GLU A 32 7.89 -10.76 -16.97
C GLU A 32 8.07 -10.97 -15.46
N ARG A 33 7.12 -10.49 -14.64
CA ARG A 33 7.14 -10.63 -13.17
C ARG A 33 6.21 -11.73 -12.66
N THR A 34 5.45 -12.38 -13.54
CA THR A 34 4.37 -13.30 -13.17
C THR A 34 4.81 -14.41 -12.24
N ASP A 35 5.86 -15.15 -12.62
CA ASP A 35 6.35 -16.28 -11.82
C ASP A 35 6.79 -15.85 -10.42
N ARG A 36 7.45 -14.69 -10.30
CA ARG A 36 7.93 -14.16 -9.02
C ARG A 36 6.75 -13.70 -8.15
N MET A 37 5.79 -13.00 -8.73
CA MET A 37 4.58 -12.54 -8.02
C MET A 37 3.76 -13.70 -7.48
N MET A 38 3.54 -14.74 -8.30
CA MET A 38 2.81 -15.94 -7.87
C MET A 38 3.57 -16.70 -6.78
N GLN A 39 4.89 -16.82 -6.89
CA GLN A 39 5.72 -17.43 -5.84
C GLN A 39 5.65 -16.64 -4.52
N ASN A 40 5.70 -15.32 -4.58
CA ASN A 40 5.59 -14.46 -3.40
C ASN A 40 4.20 -14.57 -2.75
N HIS A 41 3.14 -14.62 -3.56
CA HIS A 41 1.76 -14.80 -3.07
C HIS A 41 1.58 -16.12 -2.34
N ASP A 42 2.09 -17.19 -2.93
CA ASP A 42 2.13 -18.53 -2.33
C ASP A 42 2.86 -18.53 -0.98
N ALA A 43 3.95 -17.78 -0.88
CA ALA A 43 4.75 -17.66 0.33
C ALA A 43 4.02 -16.88 1.43
N LEU A 44 3.41 -15.74 1.09
CA LEU A 44 2.57 -14.93 1.99
C LEU A 44 1.43 -15.77 2.57
N THR A 45 0.69 -16.46 1.71
CA THR A 45 -0.43 -17.31 2.11
C THR A 45 0.04 -18.41 3.07
N LYS A 46 1.09 -19.15 2.72
CA LYS A 46 1.63 -20.23 3.58
C LYS A 46 2.13 -19.70 4.92
N PHE A 47 2.80 -18.55 4.91
CA PHE A 47 3.36 -17.91 6.10
C PHE A 47 2.27 -17.53 7.09
N TRP A 48 1.28 -16.76 6.65
CA TRP A 48 0.22 -16.27 7.52
C TRP A 48 -0.71 -17.38 7.99
N SER A 49 -1.04 -18.37 7.14
CA SER A 49 -1.79 -19.55 7.60
C SER A 49 -1.02 -20.39 8.63
N ALA A 50 0.32 -20.38 8.60
CA ALA A 50 1.13 -21.07 9.61
C ALA A 50 1.13 -20.32 10.95
N ALA A 51 1.17 -18.98 10.91
CA ALA A 51 1.11 -18.12 12.08
C ALA A 51 -0.16 -18.36 12.92
N GLU A 52 -1.31 -18.53 12.25
CA GLU A 52 -2.59 -18.81 12.91
C GLU A 52 -2.61 -20.17 13.62
N ARG A 53 -2.04 -21.21 13.00
CA ARG A 53 -2.00 -22.56 13.58
C ARG A 53 -1.04 -22.64 14.76
N GLY A 54 0.05 -21.87 14.74
CA GLY A 54 1.08 -21.85 15.77
C GLY A 54 0.61 -21.33 17.14
N GLY A 55 -0.44 -20.50 17.17
CA GLY A 55 -1.00 -19.96 18.43
C GLY A 55 -1.80 -20.97 19.27
N GLY A 56 -2.07 -22.18 18.75
CA GLY A 56 -3.03 -23.13 19.32
C GLY A 56 -2.50 -24.16 20.33
N GLU A 57 -1.19 -24.34 20.50
CA GLU A 57 -0.67 -25.48 21.29
C GLU A 57 -0.78 -25.33 22.83
N GLY A 58 -1.40 -24.25 23.34
CA GLY A 58 -1.66 -24.06 24.78
C GLY A 58 -3.14 -24.06 25.21
N GLY A 59 -4.08 -24.06 24.26
CA GLY A 59 -5.51 -23.84 24.54
C GLY A 59 -6.37 -25.07 24.26
N SER A 60 -6.96 -25.64 25.31
CA SER A 60 -7.97 -26.71 25.23
C SER A 60 -9.03 -26.43 24.14
N PRO A 61 -9.47 -27.43 23.36
CA PRO A 61 -10.44 -27.22 22.28
C PRO A 61 -11.74 -26.67 22.87
N SER A 62 -12.04 -25.41 22.58
CA SER A 62 -13.31 -24.78 22.91
C SER A 62 -14.40 -25.35 22.00
N THR A 63 -14.92 -26.51 22.39
CA THR A 63 -16.28 -26.90 22.04
C THR A 63 -17.23 -25.91 22.71
N THR A 64 -17.96 -25.10 21.94
CA THR A 64 -19.44 -25.12 21.82
C THR A 64 -19.89 -23.82 21.15
N SER A 65 -20.25 -23.91 19.86
CA SER A 65 -21.05 -22.89 19.19
C SER A 65 -22.48 -22.97 19.73
N THR A 66 -22.85 -22.00 20.57
CA THR A 66 -24.25 -21.72 20.90
C THR A 66 -24.64 -20.41 20.26
N SER A 67 -25.56 -20.52 19.31
CA SER A 67 -26.31 -19.47 18.64
C SER A 67 -26.83 -18.39 19.60
N GLY A 68 -26.48 -17.13 19.36
CA GLY A 68 -27.20 -16.00 19.96
C GLY A 68 -26.47 -14.65 19.93
N GLY A 69 -26.59 -13.93 18.81
CA GLY A 69 -26.51 -12.46 18.76
C GLY A 69 -25.10 -11.84 18.69
N ALA A 70 -24.87 -11.10 17.60
CA ALA A 70 -23.62 -10.45 17.19
C ALA A 70 -22.50 -11.44 16.81
N SER A 71 -22.56 -11.86 15.56
CA SER A 71 -21.47 -12.54 14.85
C SER A 71 -20.20 -11.68 14.93
N ALA A 72 -19.23 -12.10 15.74
CA ALA A 72 -17.85 -11.85 15.40
C ALA A 72 -17.60 -12.43 14.00
N PRO A 73 -16.83 -11.77 13.11
CA PRO A 73 -16.50 -12.36 11.82
C PRO A 73 -15.83 -13.71 12.08
N PRO A 74 -16.15 -14.75 11.31
CA PRO A 74 -15.39 -15.99 11.39
C PRO A 74 -13.94 -15.61 11.07
N GLY A 75 -12.98 -15.97 11.94
CA GLY A 75 -11.56 -15.75 11.69
C GLY A 75 -11.26 -16.22 10.27
N GLY A 76 -10.97 -15.26 9.40
CA GLY A 76 -10.89 -15.50 7.97
C GLY A 76 -9.66 -16.34 7.68
N ASP A 77 -9.79 -17.16 6.65
CA ASP A 77 -8.73 -18.02 6.18
C ASP A 77 -8.04 -17.26 5.05
N VAL A 78 -6.85 -16.71 5.31
CA VAL A 78 -6.02 -16.03 4.29
C VAL A 78 -5.75 -16.88 3.04
N THR A 79 -6.07 -18.19 3.03
CA THR A 79 -5.92 -19.05 1.84
C THR A 79 -6.90 -18.77 0.71
N GLY A 80 -7.92 -17.92 0.93
CA GLY A 80 -8.89 -17.52 -0.08
C GLY A 80 -8.50 -16.28 -0.91
N VAL A 81 -7.45 -15.56 -0.52
CA VAL A 81 -7.02 -14.33 -1.19
C VAL A 81 -6.45 -14.66 -2.58
N VAL A 82 -6.97 -14.05 -3.64
CA VAL A 82 -6.42 -14.19 -5.00
C VAL A 82 -5.53 -13.01 -5.37
N LEU A 83 -4.55 -13.24 -6.24
CA LEU A 83 -3.70 -12.18 -6.79
C LEU A 83 -4.14 -11.87 -8.23
N LEU A 84 -4.40 -10.60 -8.54
CA LEU A 84 -4.88 -10.13 -9.84
C LEU A 84 -4.00 -9.01 -10.40
N GLY A 85 -3.75 -9.02 -11.72
CA GLY A 85 -3.09 -7.93 -12.42
C GLY A 85 -4.11 -6.91 -12.91
N MET A 86 -3.81 -5.62 -12.80
CA MET A 86 -4.63 -4.54 -13.36
C MET A 86 -3.90 -3.92 -14.55
N HIS A 87 -4.52 -3.93 -15.73
CA HIS A 87 -3.86 -3.50 -16.96
C HIS A 87 -4.62 -2.37 -17.65
N GLY A 88 -3.89 -1.37 -18.16
CA GLY A 88 -4.54 -0.28 -18.89
C GLY A 88 -5.21 -0.77 -20.18
N VAL A 89 -4.70 -1.86 -20.77
CA VAL A 89 -5.30 -2.53 -21.93
C VAL A 89 -6.68 -3.13 -21.66
N ASP A 90 -7.06 -3.37 -20.40
CA ASP A 90 -8.42 -3.78 -20.06
C ASP A 90 -9.45 -2.69 -20.41
N LEU A 91 -9.02 -1.42 -20.41
CA LEU A 91 -9.85 -0.28 -20.82
C LEU A 91 -9.97 -0.13 -22.34
N ALA A 92 -9.16 -0.84 -23.12
CA ALA A 92 -9.23 -0.85 -24.58
C ALA A 92 -10.31 -1.81 -25.11
N ASP A 93 -10.77 -2.76 -24.29
CA ASP A 93 -11.85 -3.68 -24.62
C ASP A 93 -13.21 -3.06 -24.28
N ASP A 94 -13.93 -2.65 -25.32
CA ASP A 94 -15.25 -2.02 -25.18
C ASP A 94 -16.23 -2.86 -24.37
N ALA A 95 -16.19 -4.18 -24.49
CA ALA A 95 -17.12 -5.05 -23.78
C ALA A 95 -16.82 -5.05 -22.28
N ARG A 96 -15.53 -5.06 -21.91
CA ARG A 96 -15.08 -4.97 -20.50
C ARG A 96 -15.45 -3.62 -19.92
N LEU A 97 -15.02 -2.53 -20.55
CA LEU A 97 -15.28 -1.17 -20.06
C LEU A 97 -16.77 -0.87 -19.97
N LEU A 98 -17.56 -1.26 -20.97
CA LEU A 98 -19.02 -1.08 -20.92
C LEU A 98 -19.63 -1.85 -19.74
N ALA A 99 -19.24 -3.11 -19.52
CA ALA A 99 -19.74 -3.90 -18.41
C ALA A 99 -19.39 -3.25 -17.05
N THR A 100 -18.15 -2.77 -16.89
CA THR A 100 -17.71 -2.03 -15.69
C THR A 100 -18.56 -0.79 -15.45
N LEU A 101 -18.78 0.04 -16.48
CA LEU A 101 -19.59 1.26 -16.36
C LEU A 101 -21.05 0.96 -16.00
N GLN A 102 -21.63 -0.09 -16.59
CA GLN A 102 -23.00 -0.50 -16.28
C GLN A 102 -23.12 -1.05 -14.85
N GLN A 103 -22.15 -1.85 -14.40
CA GLN A 103 -22.19 -2.49 -13.08
C GLN A 103 -21.88 -1.49 -11.96
N MET A 104 -20.76 -0.79 -12.03
CA MET A 104 -20.29 0.08 -10.93
C MET A 104 -21.09 1.37 -10.80
N HIS A 105 -21.48 1.96 -11.93
CA HIS A 105 -22.19 3.24 -11.94
C HIS A 105 -23.69 3.07 -12.22
N ARG A 106 -24.19 1.83 -12.29
CA ARG A 106 -25.60 1.50 -12.54
C ARG A 106 -26.17 2.22 -13.77
N MET A 107 -25.33 2.37 -14.80
CA MET A 107 -25.68 3.10 -16.01
C MET A 107 -26.53 2.25 -16.96
N ASP A 108 -27.49 2.90 -17.64
CA ASP A 108 -28.09 2.28 -18.81
C ASP A 108 -27.09 2.20 -19.97
N TYR A 109 -27.37 1.32 -20.93
CA TYR A 109 -26.49 1.05 -22.06
C TYR A 109 -26.12 2.31 -22.86
N GLY A 110 -27.08 3.24 -23.05
CA GLY A 110 -26.85 4.46 -23.84
C GLY A 110 -25.91 5.43 -23.13
N ALA A 111 -26.12 5.64 -21.82
CA ALA A 111 -25.24 6.45 -20.99
C ALA A 111 -23.83 5.85 -20.92
N ALA A 112 -23.72 4.54 -20.73
CA ALA A 112 -22.44 3.83 -20.65
C ALA A 112 -21.67 3.91 -21.98
N CYS A 113 -22.32 3.74 -23.13
CA CYS A 113 -21.68 3.93 -24.44
C CYS A 113 -21.16 5.35 -24.64
N PHE A 114 -21.93 6.37 -24.22
CA PHE A 114 -21.49 7.76 -24.33
C PHE A 114 -20.24 8.04 -23.49
N LEU A 115 -20.20 7.52 -22.26
CA LEU A 115 -19.05 7.70 -21.37
C LEU A 115 -17.83 6.89 -21.84
N LEU A 116 -18.03 5.68 -22.35
CA LEU A 116 -16.98 4.86 -22.95
C LEU A 116 -16.23 5.60 -24.06
N GLU A 117 -16.95 6.24 -24.98
CA GLU A 117 -16.32 7.04 -26.06
C GLU A 117 -15.51 8.22 -25.53
N ARG A 118 -15.94 8.82 -24.41
CA ARG A 118 -15.20 9.90 -23.75
C ARG A 118 -13.92 9.38 -23.08
N ILE A 119 -14.01 8.25 -22.38
CA ILE A 119 -12.85 7.62 -21.74
C ILE A 119 -11.82 7.24 -22.80
N ARG A 120 -12.24 6.61 -23.91
CA ARG A 120 -11.35 6.29 -25.04
C ARG A 120 -10.61 7.52 -25.54
N GLN A 121 -11.33 8.61 -25.83
CA GLN A 121 -10.71 9.84 -26.32
C GLN A 121 -9.67 10.42 -25.33
N ILE A 122 -9.93 10.32 -24.03
CA ILE A 122 -9.00 10.78 -23.00
C ILE A 122 -7.78 9.87 -22.96
N VAL A 123 -7.97 8.55 -22.90
CA VAL A 123 -6.88 7.57 -22.80
C VAL A 123 -6.02 7.58 -24.04
N GLU A 124 -6.59 7.59 -25.25
CA GLU A 124 -5.83 7.67 -26.51
C GLU A 124 -5.04 8.98 -26.66
N ALA A 125 -5.41 10.03 -25.93
CA ALA A 125 -4.67 11.30 -25.90
C ALA A 125 -3.49 11.29 -24.91
N LEU A 126 -3.42 10.32 -24.00
CA LEU A 126 -2.29 10.17 -23.09
C LEU A 126 -1.05 9.66 -23.84
N PRO A 127 0.17 10.07 -23.44
CA PRO A 127 1.40 9.43 -23.92
C PRO A 127 1.35 7.93 -23.64
N GLY A 128 1.57 7.09 -24.67
CA GLY A 128 1.47 5.64 -24.54
C GLY A 128 0.03 5.08 -24.59
N GLY A 129 -1.00 5.92 -24.61
CA GLY A 129 -2.39 5.49 -24.69
C GLY A 129 -2.79 4.61 -23.52
N TYR A 130 -3.29 3.40 -23.83
CA TYR A 130 -3.65 2.38 -22.84
C TYR A 130 -2.46 1.76 -22.10
N ASP A 131 -1.23 1.96 -22.58
CA ASP A 131 0.00 1.57 -21.88
C ASP A 131 0.47 2.67 -20.92
N ASN A 132 -0.29 3.74 -20.71
CA ASN A 132 0.13 4.80 -19.80
C ASN A 132 0.08 4.30 -18.34
N PRO A 133 1.20 4.37 -17.58
CA PRO A 133 1.27 3.84 -16.22
C PRO A 133 0.28 4.51 -15.26
N LEU A 134 -0.15 5.76 -15.48
CA LEU A 134 -1.14 6.42 -14.60
C LEU A 134 -2.46 5.67 -14.50
N LEU A 135 -2.82 4.94 -15.55
CA LEU A 135 -4.09 4.22 -15.59
C LEU A 135 -4.16 3.07 -14.58
N THR A 136 -3.00 2.59 -14.13
CA THR A 136 -2.84 1.40 -13.30
C THR A 136 -1.79 1.57 -12.23
N ALA A 137 -1.42 2.80 -11.92
CA ALA A 137 -0.51 3.10 -10.84
C ALA A 137 -1.25 3.05 -9.50
N ASN A 138 -1.62 1.84 -9.11
CA ASN A 138 -2.31 1.54 -7.87
C ASN A 138 -2.07 0.06 -7.48
N ALA A 139 -2.14 -0.22 -6.19
CA ALA A 139 -2.23 -1.55 -5.61
C ALA A 139 -3.29 -1.50 -4.50
N ILE A 140 -4.09 -2.55 -4.40
CA ILE A 140 -5.29 -2.55 -3.54
C ILE A 140 -5.58 -3.94 -3.00
N ALA A 141 -5.92 -3.98 -1.72
CA ALA A 141 -6.54 -5.11 -1.06
C ALA A 141 -8.06 -4.92 -0.98
N ILE A 142 -8.81 -5.96 -1.31
CA ILE A 142 -10.28 -5.92 -1.25
C ILE A 142 -10.77 -7.15 -0.54
N GLN A 143 -11.57 -6.94 0.50
CA GLN A 143 -12.33 -8.00 1.13
C GLN A 143 -13.67 -8.22 0.44
N SER A 144 -14.05 -9.48 0.29
CA SER A 144 -15.36 -9.91 -0.16
C SER A 144 -16.45 -9.25 0.68
N ALA A 145 -17.22 -8.34 0.10
CA ALA A 145 -18.44 -7.84 0.73
C ALA A 145 -19.63 -8.77 0.47
N ASP A 146 -20.76 -8.52 1.16
CA ASP A 146 -22.03 -9.17 0.85
C ASP A 146 -22.31 -9.14 -0.66
N PRO A 147 -22.72 -10.26 -1.28
CA PRO A 147 -22.81 -10.37 -2.73
C PRO A 147 -23.75 -9.32 -3.32
N ILE A 148 -23.22 -8.44 -4.17
CA ILE A 148 -24.05 -7.55 -5.00
C ILE A 148 -24.65 -8.37 -6.13
N ASP A 149 -25.97 -8.33 -6.24
CA ASP A 149 -26.73 -8.99 -7.30
C ASP A 149 -26.44 -10.51 -7.42
N GLY A 150 -26.08 -11.14 -6.31
CA GLY A 150 -25.83 -12.58 -6.22
C GLY A 150 -24.45 -13.02 -6.73
N ARG A 151 -23.55 -12.08 -7.06
CA ARG A 151 -22.13 -12.37 -7.30
C ARG A 151 -21.37 -12.12 -6.01
N SER A 152 -20.75 -13.16 -5.47
CA SER A 152 -19.78 -12.98 -4.38
C SER A 152 -18.56 -12.32 -4.97
N GLU A 153 -18.18 -11.18 -4.39
CA GLU A 153 -16.81 -10.71 -4.50
C GLU A 153 -15.90 -11.71 -3.80
N ARG A 154 -14.61 -11.64 -4.11
CA ARG A 154 -13.58 -12.50 -3.54
C ARG A 154 -12.50 -11.64 -2.92
N ASP A 155 -11.87 -12.17 -1.90
CA ASP A 155 -10.73 -11.54 -1.28
C ASP A 155 -9.62 -11.47 -2.33
N SER A 156 -9.10 -10.27 -2.59
CA SER A 156 -8.09 -10.11 -3.62
C SER A 156 -7.05 -9.06 -3.27
N VAL A 157 -5.84 -9.27 -3.79
CA VAL A 157 -4.82 -8.25 -3.95
C VAL A 157 -4.73 -7.97 -5.44
N ILE A 158 -4.91 -6.71 -5.83
CA ILE A 158 -4.85 -6.28 -7.23
C ILE A 158 -3.67 -5.32 -7.38
N ILE A 159 -2.77 -5.60 -8.31
CA ILE A 159 -1.56 -4.80 -8.55
C ILE A 159 -1.52 -4.40 -10.01
N GLY A 160 -1.42 -3.09 -10.28
CA GLY A 160 -1.46 -2.57 -11.63
C GLY A 160 -0.10 -2.40 -12.30
N ASP A 161 -0.07 -2.39 -13.64
CA ASP A 161 1.17 -2.26 -14.41
C ASP A 161 1.97 -0.99 -14.04
N GLY A 162 1.28 0.11 -13.79
CA GLY A 162 1.86 1.40 -13.47
C GLY A 162 2.67 1.42 -12.17
N ILE A 163 2.34 0.56 -11.20
CA ILE A 163 3.11 0.50 -9.95
C ILE A 163 4.50 -0.11 -10.19
N TYR A 164 4.63 -1.03 -11.15
CA TYR A 164 5.92 -1.59 -11.53
C TYR A 164 6.82 -0.55 -12.16
N GLU A 165 6.27 0.31 -13.02
CA GLU A 165 7.03 1.43 -13.61
C GLU A 165 7.46 2.44 -12.56
N PHE A 166 6.61 2.75 -11.58
CA PHE A 166 6.94 3.67 -10.50
C PHE A 166 8.08 3.16 -9.61
N ILE A 167 8.01 1.89 -9.21
CA ILE A 167 9.02 1.27 -8.34
C ILE A 167 10.37 1.10 -9.06
N GLU A 168 10.33 0.78 -10.35
CA GLU A 168 11.53 0.77 -11.19
C GLU A 168 12.14 2.18 -11.30
N TRP A 169 11.30 3.21 -11.46
CA TRP A 169 11.77 4.60 -11.50
C TRP A 169 12.45 5.03 -10.20
N LEU A 170 11.94 4.60 -9.05
CA LEU A 170 12.57 4.81 -7.74
C LEU A 170 13.87 4.01 -7.54
N GLY A 171 14.20 3.09 -8.45
CA GLY A 171 15.37 2.22 -8.35
C GLY A 171 15.25 1.18 -7.24
N LEU A 172 14.01 0.80 -6.86
CA LEU A 172 13.74 -0.15 -5.78
C LEU A 172 13.55 -1.59 -6.30
N GLY A 173 13.43 -1.75 -7.62
CA GLY A 173 13.40 -3.03 -8.30
C GLY A 173 12.36 -3.99 -7.72
N ASP A 174 12.72 -5.27 -7.63
CA ASP A 174 11.78 -6.29 -7.20
C ASP A 174 11.51 -6.30 -5.70
N ASP A 175 12.37 -5.66 -4.89
CA ASP A 175 12.20 -5.59 -3.44
C ASP A 175 11.06 -4.62 -3.08
N GLY A 176 10.97 -3.48 -3.78
CA GLY A 176 9.83 -2.56 -3.64
C GLY A 176 8.51 -3.20 -4.04
N ILE A 177 8.51 -4.05 -5.07
CA ILE A 177 7.32 -4.82 -5.48
C ILE A 177 6.91 -5.85 -4.44
N ALA A 178 7.87 -6.58 -3.88
CA ALA A 178 7.61 -7.53 -2.82
C ALA A 178 7.05 -6.83 -1.58
N TYR A 179 7.55 -5.62 -1.25
CA TYR A 179 6.96 -4.77 -0.21
C TYR A 179 5.50 -4.44 -0.50
N ILE A 180 5.17 -3.83 -1.65
CA ILE A 180 3.78 -3.46 -2.00
C ILE A 180 2.87 -4.68 -1.88
N HIS A 181 3.27 -5.81 -2.45
CA HIS A 181 2.46 -7.03 -2.36
C HIS A 181 2.26 -7.51 -0.93
N SER A 182 3.31 -7.53 -0.12
CA SER A 182 3.21 -7.93 1.29
C SER A 182 2.40 -6.93 2.13
N HIS A 183 2.43 -5.65 1.76
CA HIS A 183 1.64 -4.59 2.37
C HIS A 183 0.15 -4.83 2.08
N GLU A 184 -0.24 -4.95 0.80
CA GLU A 184 -1.64 -5.23 0.44
C GLU A 184 -2.15 -6.55 1.06
N PHE A 185 -1.31 -7.59 1.08
CA PHE A 185 -1.68 -8.84 1.74
C PHE A 185 -1.87 -8.65 3.25
N SER A 186 -1.14 -7.73 3.88
CA SER A 186 -1.29 -7.45 5.30
C SER A 186 -2.63 -6.80 5.65
N HIS A 187 -3.28 -6.10 4.71
CA HIS A 187 -4.68 -5.69 4.90
C HIS A 187 -5.62 -6.89 5.03
N HIS A 188 -5.39 -7.98 4.32
CA HIS A 188 -6.16 -9.22 4.52
C HIS A 188 -5.94 -9.82 5.91
N VAL A 189 -4.71 -9.77 6.41
CA VAL A 189 -4.42 -10.18 7.80
C VAL A 189 -5.19 -9.29 8.80
N GLN A 190 -5.33 -7.99 8.54
CA GLN A 190 -6.12 -7.08 9.37
C GLN A 190 -7.62 -7.42 9.30
N TYR A 191 -8.15 -7.70 8.10
CA TYR A 191 -9.53 -8.13 7.90
C TYR A 191 -9.85 -9.41 8.69
N ASP A 192 -8.95 -10.39 8.68
CA ASP A 192 -9.11 -11.66 9.41
C ASP A 192 -9.06 -11.48 10.93
N LEU A 193 -8.33 -10.46 11.39
CA LEU A 193 -8.35 -10.02 12.79
C LEU A 193 -9.62 -9.25 13.18
N GLY A 194 -10.58 -9.10 12.25
CA GLY A 194 -11.80 -8.32 12.46
C GLY A 194 -11.54 -6.84 12.68
N ILE A 195 -10.37 -6.37 12.23
CA ILE A 195 -10.04 -4.95 12.17
C ILE A 195 -10.79 -4.43 10.94
N GLY A 196 -11.55 -3.35 11.10
CA GLY A 196 -12.32 -2.65 10.08
C GLY A 196 -12.29 -1.14 10.36
N TYR A 197 -12.62 -0.28 9.39
CA TYR A 197 -12.83 1.13 9.70
C TYR A 197 -13.90 1.29 10.79
N GLY A 198 -13.62 2.09 11.82
CA GLY A 198 -14.32 2.17 13.09
C GLY A 198 -13.86 1.20 14.18
N SER A 199 -12.82 0.39 13.95
CA SER A 199 -12.31 -0.61 14.93
C SER A 199 -11.07 -0.16 15.69
N ALA A 200 -10.42 0.94 15.28
CA ALA A 200 -9.40 1.57 16.08
C ALA A 200 -9.98 1.85 17.48
N ALA A 201 -9.23 1.49 18.53
CA ALA A 201 -9.72 1.51 19.91
C ALA A 201 -10.16 2.90 20.42
N SER A 202 -9.95 3.95 19.63
CA SER A 202 -10.36 5.32 19.86
C SER A 202 -11.34 5.74 18.75
N ALA A 203 -12.39 6.46 19.12
CA ALA A 203 -13.29 7.15 18.20
C ALA A 203 -12.55 8.36 17.56
N VAL A 204 -11.54 8.07 16.73
CA VAL A 204 -10.62 9.04 16.16
C VAL A 204 -11.12 9.61 14.84
N ASP A 205 -10.57 10.78 14.55
CA ASP A 205 -10.51 11.37 13.21
C ASP A 205 -10.12 10.33 12.15
N THR A 206 -10.78 10.34 10.99
CA THR A 206 -10.59 9.38 9.89
C THR A 206 -9.11 9.30 9.47
N ALA A 207 -8.41 10.43 9.47
CA ALA A 207 -6.98 10.50 9.15
C ALA A 207 -6.11 9.68 10.12
N VAL A 208 -6.47 9.63 11.41
CA VAL A 208 -5.71 8.87 12.41
C VAL A 208 -5.96 7.37 12.27
N GLU A 209 -7.20 6.99 11.94
CA GLU A 209 -7.54 5.59 11.68
C GLU A 209 -6.86 5.08 10.41
N THR A 210 -6.94 5.83 9.30
CA THR A 210 -6.24 5.49 8.05
C THR A 210 -4.74 5.34 8.30
N ARG A 211 -4.09 6.31 8.96
CA ARG A 211 -2.67 6.20 9.32
C ARG A 211 -2.34 4.96 10.14
N TRP A 212 -3.15 4.65 11.16
CA TRP A 212 -2.92 3.47 12.01
C TRP A 212 -3.01 2.17 11.20
N TRP A 213 -3.99 2.09 10.31
CA TRP A 213 -4.23 0.96 9.44
C TRP A 213 -3.06 0.69 8.49
N GLU A 214 -2.61 1.74 7.81
CA GLU A 214 -1.52 1.70 6.84
C GLU A 214 -0.17 1.36 7.47
N MET A 215 0.15 2.01 8.59
CA MET A 215 1.39 1.73 9.32
C MET A 215 1.40 0.29 9.88
N MET A 216 0.25 -0.28 10.25
CA MET A 216 0.19 -1.68 10.66
C MET A 216 0.45 -2.61 9.46
N ALA A 217 -0.10 -2.31 8.29
CA ALA A 217 0.18 -3.07 7.08
C ALA A 217 1.66 -2.96 6.66
N ASP A 218 2.29 -1.80 6.83
CA ASP A 218 3.74 -1.62 6.66
C ASP A 218 4.53 -2.55 7.58
N SER A 219 4.17 -2.58 8.87
CA SER A 219 4.83 -3.42 9.85
C SER A 219 4.65 -4.91 9.57
N PHE A 220 3.44 -5.35 9.23
CA PHE A 220 3.15 -6.76 8.98
C PHE A 220 3.81 -7.24 7.69
N GLY A 221 3.78 -6.43 6.63
CA GLY A 221 4.43 -6.74 5.36
C GLY A 221 5.95 -6.85 5.52
N ALA A 222 6.57 -5.91 6.23
CA ALA A 222 8.00 -5.94 6.51
C ALA A 222 8.40 -7.11 7.43
N TYR A 223 7.57 -7.46 8.42
CA TYR A 223 7.76 -8.65 9.24
C TYR A 223 7.84 -9.92 8.38
N PHE A 224 6.89 -10.10 7.45
CA PHE A 224 6.94 -11.22 6.50
C PHE A 224 8.22 -11.18 5.65
N ASN A 225 8.57 -10.03 5.09
CA ASN A 225 9.71 -9.90 4.18
C ASN A 225 11.04 -10.24 4.87
N ALA A 226 11.22 -9.82 6.12
CA ALA A 226 12.42 -10.10 6.91
C ALA A 226 12.45 -11.52 7.49
N HIS A 227 11.30 -12.17 7.70
CA HIS A 227 11.26 -13.44 8.42
C HIS A 227 11.92 -14.60 7.68
N SER A 228 12.66 -15.44 8.42
CA SER A 228 13.40 -16.61 7.88
C SER A 228 12.52 -17.69 7.20
N ALA A 229 11.23 -17.72 7.55
CA ALA A 229 10.20 -18.57 6.97
C ALA A 229 9.30 -17.85 5.95
N GLY A 230 9.49 -16.54 5.77
CA GLY A 230 8.75 -15.69 4.83
C GLY A 230 9.63 -15.28 3.65
N GLY A 231 9.74 -13.97 3.41
CA GLY A 231 10.51 -13.39 2.29
C GLY A 231 12.02 -13.58 2.40
N ARG A 232 12.57 -13.71 3.62
CA ARG A 232 14.00 -13.92 3.89
C ARG A 232 14.91 -12.89 3.23
N MET A 233 14.45 -11.65 3.14
CA MET A 233 15.24 -10.56 2.58
C MET A 233 16.49 -10.31 3.42
N ASP A 234 17.58 -9.98 2.74
CA ASP A 234 18.78 -9.47 3.40
C ASP A 234 18.64 -7.97 3.68
N ASP A 235 19.62 -7.44 4.38
CA ASP A 235 19.70 -6.04 4.81
C ASP A 235 19.55 -5.04 3.65
N ALA A 236 20.14 -5.34 2.49
CA ALA A 236 20.07 -4.47 1.33
C ALA A 236 18.66 -4.46 0.72
N ALA A 237 18.02 -5.63 0.61
CA ALA A 237 16.64 -5.74 0.16
C ALA A 237 15.67 -5.08 1.15
N LEU A 238 15.87 -5.25 2.46
CA LEU A 238 15.06 -4.59 3.49
C LEU A 238 15.19 -3.06 3.46
N MET A 239 16.37 -2.53 3.13
CA MET A 239 16.52 -1.09 2.91
C MET A 239 15.60 -0.59 1.78
N ASN A 240 15.46 -1.36 0.69
CA ASN A 240 14.52 -1.02 -0.38
C ASN A 240 13.06 -1.14 0.06
N VAL A 241 12.73 -2.10 0.93
CA VAL A 241 11.40 -2.22 1.55
C VAL A 241 11.06 -0.96 2.37
N HIS A 242 11.98 -0.50 3.22
CA HIS A 242 11.77 0.70 4.05
C HIS A 242 11.69 1.98 3.20
N ARG A 243 12.54 2.09 2.16
CA ARG A 243 12.48 3.20 1.19
C ARG A 243 11.19 3.19 0.38
N ALA A 244 10.65 2.01 0.05
CA ALA A 244 9.35 1.91 -0.58
C ALA A 244 8.27 2.45 0.35
N ALA A 245 8.22 2.00 1.62
CA ALA A 245 7.27 2.50 2.62
C ALA A 245 7.36 4.02 2.82
N PHE A 246 8.57 4.55 2.91
CA PHE A 246 8.82 6.00 2.95
C PHE A 246 8.19 6.71 1.74
N SER A 247 8.40 6.16 0.54
CA SER A 247 7.94 6.77 -0.72
C SER A 247 6.43 6.75 -0.90
N LEU A 248 5.70 5.93 -0.14
CA LEU A 248 4.23 5.88 -0.13
C LEU A 248 3.61 6.71 1.00
N GLY A 249 4.41 7.42 1.80
CA GLY A 249 3.88 8.29 2.86
C GLY A 249 3.31 9.60 2.31
N ASP A 250 2.32 10.13 3.02
CA ASP A 250 1.67 11.40 2.70
C ASP A 250 2.45 12.57 3.30
N CYS A 251 2.66 13.62 2.51
CA CYS A 251 3.29 14.85 3.02
C CYS A 251 2.29 15.79 3.73
N GLU A 252 0.97 15.56 3.62
CA GLU A 252 -0.07 16.49 4.07
C GLU A 252 -0.87 15.94 5.25
N ASP A 253 -0.74 16.59 6.42
CA ASP A 253 -1.42 16.23 7.67
C ASP A 253 -2.96 16.33 7.66
N ALA A 254 -3.55 17.13 6.77
CA ALA A 254 -4.90 17.66 6.94
C ALA A 254 -5.98 16.97 6.10
N VAL A 255 -5.64 15.86 5.44
CA VAL A 255 -6.59 15.10 4.61
C VAL A 255 -7.10 13.89 5.38
N ASP A 256 -8.41 13.65 5.32
CA ASP A 256 -9.08 12.52 6.00
C ASP A 256 -8.50 11.15 5.57
N SER A 257 -7.83 11.10 4.42
CA SER A 257 -7.14 9.92 3.87
C SER A 257 -5.66 9.85 4.22
N HIS A 258 -5.17 10.55 5.25
CA HIS A 258 -3.75 10.56 5.57
C HIS A 258 -3.24 9.17 5.97
N HIS A 259 -2.37 8.57 5.15
CA HIS A 259 -1.79 7.23 5.32
C HIS A 259 -0.59 7.21 6.27
N GLY A 260 -0.19 8.36 6.82
CA GLY A 260 1.03 8.51 7.60
C GLY A 260 2.15 9.19 6.82
N HIS A 261 2.97 9.97 7.52
CA HIS A 261 4.11 10.63 6.89
C HIS A 261 5.16 9.62 6.42
N PRO A 262 5.98 9.98 5.42
CA PRO A 262 7.09 9.14 4.95
C PRO A 262 7.92 8.49 6.06
N ARG A 263 8.39 9.28 7.04
CA ARG A 263 9.17 8.76 8.17
C ARG A 263 8.38 7.85 9.11
N GLN A 264 7.07 8.08 9.26
CA GLN A 264 6.22 7.24 10.11
C GLN A 264 6.04 5.86 9.48
N ARG A 265 5.77 5.82 8.17
CA ARG A 265 5.65 4.58 7.39
C ARG A 265 6.96 3.79 7.33
N GLU A 266 8.07 4.49 7.08
CA GLU A 266 9.41 3.89 7.16
C GLU A 266 9.66 3.28 8.54
N CYS A 267 9.39 4.03 9.62
CA CYS A 267 9.58 3.54 10.99
C CYS A 267 8.71 2.31 11.30
N ALA A 268 7.45 2.28 10.84
CA ALA A 268 6.58 1.12 11.02
C ALA A 268 7.08 -0.12 10.26
N SER A 269 7.57 0.08 9.04
CA SER A 269 8.22 -0.96 8.25
C SER A 269 9.48 -1.51 8.95
N THR A 270 10.36 -0.63 9.44
CA THR A 270 11.54 -1.01 10.23
C THR A 270 11.17 -1.83 11.46
N TYR A 271 10.21 -1.35 12.24
CA TYR A 271 9.72 -2.06 13.43
C TYR A 271 9.25 -3.48 13.12
N GLY A 272 8.51 -3.66 12.01
CA GLY A 272 8.08 -4.97 11.53
C GLY A 272 9.25 -5.91 11.23
N ALA A 273 10.25 -5.43 10.50
CA ALA A 273 11.45 -6.20 10.17
C ALA A 273 12.24 -6.61 11.42
N ASP A 274 12.38 -5.71 12.41
CA ASP A 274 13.06 -5.99 13.67
C ASP A 274 12.38 -7.10 14.47
N LEU A 275 11.04 -7.17 14.47
CA LEU A 275 10.30 -8.26 15.10
C LEU A 275 10.60 -9.62 14.46
N ALA A 276 10.92 -9.65 13.16
CA ALA A 276 11.33 -10.87 12.48
C ALA A 276 12.73 -11.32 12.95
N LEU A 277 13.63 -10.39 13.24
CA LEU A 277 14.93 -10.68 13.84
C LEU A 277 14.77 -11.24 15.26
N VAL A 278 13.87 -10.67 16.07
CA VAL A 278 13.52 -11.24 17.39
C VAL A 278 12.98 -12.66 17.25
N SER A 279 12.12 -12.91 16.27
CA SER A 279 11.56 -14.24 15.96
C SER A 279 12.65 -15.26 15.59
N TYR A 280 13.68 -14.83 14.87
CA TYR A 280 14.83 -15.67 14.54
C TYR A 280 15.58 -16.18 15.78
N TYR A 281 15.76 -15.34 16.81
CA TYR A 281 16.36 -15.76 18.08
C TYR A 281 15.44 -16.68 18.92
N ASN A 282 14.16 -16.76 18.58
CA ASN A 282 13.17 -17.65 19.19
C ASN A 282 12.86 -18.85 18.29
N ASP A 283 13.90 -19.52 17.81
CA ASP A 283 13.84 -20.70 16.94
C ASP A 283 13.04 -20.51 15.63
N GLY A 284 12.95 -19.27 15.13
CA GLY A 284 12.21 -18.93 13.91
C GLY A 284 10.69 -19.03 14.06
N HIS A 285 10.18 -18.89 15.28
CA HIS A 285 8.75 -18.89 15.57
C HIS A 285 8.04 -17.71 14.89
N ILE A 286 7.01 -17.99 14.08
CA ILE A 286 6.17 -16.96 13.47
C ILE A 286 5.22 -16.42 14.54
N ILE A 287 5.30 -15.12 14.83
CA ILE A 287 4.43 -14.41 15.77
C ILE A 287 2.98 -14.48 15.24
N PRO A 288 2.00 -14.94 16.05
CA PRO A 288 0.61 -14.95 15.64
C PRO A 288 0.11 -13.53 15.32
N PRO A 289 -0.74 -13.32 14.28
CA PRO A 289 -1.16 -11.98 13.87
C PRO A 289 -1.81 -11.14 14.98
N SER A 290 -2.57 -11.76 15.88
CA SER A 290 -3.18 -11.07 17.01
C SER A 290 -2.14 -10.53 17.99
N VAL A 291 -1.05 -11.27 18.21
CA VAL A 291 0.07 -10.84 19.06
C VAL A 291 0.88 -9.76 18.35
N LEU A 292 1.09 -9.90 17.04
CA LEU A 292 1.78 -8.89 16.23
C LEU A 292 1.03 -7.55 16.26
N ARG A 293 -0.30 -7.57 16.19
CA ARG A 293 -1.16 -6.40 16.39
C ARG A 293 -0.95 -5.77 17.76
N GLU A 294 -0.99 -6.55 18.83
CA GLU A 294 -0.80 -6.03 20.20
C GLU A 294 0.55 -5.33 20.37
N LEU A 295 1.61 -5.91 19.79
CA LEU A 295 2.95 -5.34 19.75
C LEU A 295 2.97 -4.01 18.96
N PHE A 296 2.33 -3.96 17.80
CA PHE A 296 2.17 -2.74 17.03
C PHE A 296 1.42 -1.65 17.80
N ASP A 297 0.26 -2.00 18.40
CA ASP A 297 -0.58 -1.07 19.15
C ASP A 297 0.16 -0.46 20.36
N GLU A 298 1.02 -1.24 21.03
CA GLU A 298 1.87 -0.75 22.11
C GLU A 298 2.87 0.32 21.62
N LYS A 299 3.30 0.24 20.36
CA LYS A 299 4.34 1.09 19.76
C LYS A 299 3.82 2.23 18.90
N TYR A 300 2.58 2.17 18.43
CA TYR A 300 2.01 3.10 17.46
C TYR A 300 2.24 4.57 17.81
N GLU A 301 1.88 5.01 19.03
CA GLU A 301 2.03 6.40 19.46
C GLU A 301 3.48 6.90 19.41
N ARG A 302 4.45 6.01 19.61
CA ARG A 302 5.87 6.35 19.53
C ARG A 302 6.36 6.49 18.09
N MET A 303 5.92 5.57 17.22
CA MET A 303 6.19 5.63 15.78
C MET A 303 5.62 6.91 15.17
N VAL A 304 4.40 7.32 15.56
CA VAL A 304 3.79 8.58 15.12
C VAL A 304 4.62 9.79 15.55
N ARG A 305 5.17 9.79 16.77
CA ARG A 305 5.99 10.88 17.30
C ARG A 305 7.45 10.84 16.83
N LEU A 306 7.86 9.75 16.18
CA LEU A 306 9.26 9.48 15.81
C LEU A 306 10.21 9.62 17.01
N ASP A 307 9.77 9.16 18.18
CA ASP A 307 10.50 9.28 19.46
C ASP A 307 11.16 7.97 19.93
N ASP A 308 11.18 6.96 19.07
CA ASP A 308 11.73 5.62 19.35
C ASP A 308 13.02 5.39 18.53
N GLU A 309 14.04 4.83 19.17
CA GLU A 309 15.28 4.40 18.50
C GLU A 309 15.00 3.31 17.45
N GLN A 310 13.84 2.62 17.56
CA GLN A 310 13.31 1.62 16.64
C GLN A 310 12.95 2.15 15.24
N CYS A 311 12.96 3.47 15.02
CA CYS A 311 12.89 4.02 13.68
C CYS A 311 14.24 3.94 12.93
N THR A 312 15.30 3.55 13.63
CA THR A 312 16.62 3.26 13.04
C THR A 312 16.65 1.76 12.76
N ALA A 313 16.89 1.39 11.50
CA ALA A 313 17.05 -0.02 11.17
C ALA A 313 18.15 -0.64 12.04
N VAL A 314 17.88 -1.81 12.63
CA VAL A 314 18.91 -2.59 13.38
C VAL A 314 20.01 -3.11 12.43
N VAL A 315 19.85 -2.86 11.13
CA VAL A 315 20.81 -3.10 10.07
C VAL A 315 22.06 -2.25 10.28
N ASP A 316 23.21 -2.89 10.10
CA ASP A 316 24.55 -2.30 10.16
C ASP A 316 24.58 -0.91 9.48
N GLU A 317 24.85 0.14 10.27
CA GLU A 317 24.91 1.53 9.80
C GLU A 317 25.90 1.73 8.64
N SER A 318 26.86 0.81 8.44
CA SER A 318 27.81 0.85 7.32
C SER A 318 27.18 0.57 5.94
N VAL A 319 25.91 0.17 5.90
CA VAL A 319 25.15 -0.13 4.67
C VAL A 319 24.15 0.98 4.32
N LEU A 320 23.93 1.96 5.21
CA LEU A 320 23.10 3.12 4.93
C LEU A 320 23.79 4.01 3.89
N ASP A 321 23.09 4.27 2.79
CA ASP A 321 23.61 5.01 1.64
C ASP A 321 24.00 6.46 2.03
N VAL A 322 25.29 6.76 1.90
CA VAL A 322 25.90 8.06 2.20
C VAL A 322 25.33 9.18 1.33
N GLU A 323 24.77 8.86 0.16
CA GLU A 323 24.12 9.85 -0.72
C GLU A 323 22.77 10.36 -0.17
N ILE A 324 22.09 9.60 0.70
CA ILE A 324 20.80 10.00 1.32
C ILE A 324 21.02 10.56 2.73
N TYR A 325 22.02 10.07 3.47
CA TYR A 325 22.20 10.37 4.91
C TYR A 325 23.47 11.18 5.26
N GLY A 326 24.37 11.45 4.30
CA GLY A 326 25.66 12.11 4.54
C GLY A 326 26.71 11.16 5.16
N GLU A 327 28.00 11.52 5.09
CA GLU A 327 29.09 10.63 5.53
C GLU A 327 29.01 10.27 7.03
N VAL A 328 28.69 9.01 7.32
CA VAL A 328 28.88 8.39 8.63
C VAL A 328 30.39 8.12 8.79
N ARG A 329 31.01 8.76 9.77
CA ARG A 329 32.43 8.54 10.04
C ARG A 329 32.61 7.47 11.12
N ASP A 330 33.24 6.39 10.70
CA ASP A 330 33.73 5.26 11.48
C ASP A 330 34.39 5.68 12.80
N SER A 331 33.90 5.16 13.92
CA SER A 331 34.76 4.89 15.07
C SER A 331 34.21 3.73 15.91
N ASP A 332 34.90 2.59 15.82
CA ASP A 332 35.01 1.57 16.86
C ASP A 332 34.86 2.18 18.28
N THR A 333 33.80 1.86 19.03
CA THR A 333 33.86 1.56 20.49
C THR A 333 32.49 1.19 21.10
N ASP A 334 32.42 -0.06 21.58
CA ASP A 334 31.73 -0.60 22.77
C ASP A 334 30.61 0.27 23.43
N TYR A 335 29.35 -0.11 23.18
CA TYR A 335 28.11 0.54 23.66
C TYR A 335 27.72 0.22 25.11
N SER A 336 28.65 -0.16 25.98
CA SER A 336 28.34 -0.28 27.40
C SER A 336 28.56 1.05 28.13
N SER A 337 27.43 1.72 28.41
CA SER A 337 27.18 2.62 29.54
C SER A 337 27.00 4.13 29.26
N TYR A 338 25.91 4.63 29.85
CA TYR A 338 25.67 6.00 30.32
C TYR A 338 25.08 7.06 29.36
N PHE A 339 23.79 7.33 29.61
CA PHE A 339 23.21 8.67 29.67
C PHE A 339 24.22 9.73 30.14
N ASP A 340 24.59 10.69 29.29
CA ASP A 340 24.41 12.12 29.57
C ASP A 340 24.61 12.92 28.27
N GLY A 341 23.69 13.84 28.00
CA GLY A 341 23.54 14.47 26.68
C GLY A 341 24.59 15.52 26.34
N PHE A 342 24.64 15.90 25.06
CA PHE A 342 24.79 17.28 24.58
C PHE A 342 24.48 17.33 23.07
N TYR A 343 23.46 18.11 22.71
CA TYR A 343 23.04 18.45 21.34
C TYR A 343 24.12 19.25 20.59
N TYR A 344 24.38 19.00 19.30
CA TYR A 344 24.63 20.04 18.27
C TYR A 344 24.55 19.53 16.81
N HIS A 345 23.69 20.23 16.03
CA HIS A 345 23.62 20.56 14.60
C HIS A 345 23.98 19.58 13.46
N LEU A 346 22.94 19.28 12.66
CA LEU A 346 22.96 18.71 11.30
C LEU A 346 23.22 19.79 10.24
N ASP A 347 23.78 19.39 9.10
CA ASP A 347 23.71 20.12 7.83
C ASP A 347 22.33 19.83 7.20
N HIS A 348 21.53 20.87 7.06
CA HIS A 348 20.10 20.84 6.75
C HIS A 348 19.78 20.76 5.25
N SER A 349 20.77 20.68 4.36
CA SER A 349 20.57 21.03 2.94
C SER A 349 19.66 20.09 2.13
N PHE A 350 19.62 18.78 2.41
CA PHE A 350 18.79 17.81 1.65
C PHE A 350 17.36 17.66 2.17
N VAL A 351 17.19 17.61 3.50
CA VAL A 351 15.85 17.59 4.14
C VAL A 351 15.12 18.92 3.92
N ASP A 352 15.83 20.05 3.96
CA ASP A 352 15.26 21.36 3.60
C ASP A 352 14.85 21.42 2.12
N GLU A 353 15.31 20.55 1.23
CA GLU A 353 14.93 20.58 -0.19
C GLU A 353 13.63 19.83 -0.47
N MET A 354 13.28 18.84 0.36
CA MET A 354 11.97 18.17 0.33
C MET A 354 10.92 18.88 1.21
N ASP A 355 11.32 19.57 2.28
CA ASP A 355 10.45 20.44 3.10
C ASP A 355 10.22 21.84 2.48
N LYS A 356 10.97 22.21 1.44
CA LYS A 356 10.72 23.45 0.70
C LYS A 356 9.43 23.31 -0.11
N PRO A 357 8.54 24.31 -0.10
CA PRO A 357 7.47 24.36 -1.08
C PRO A 357 8.08 24.28 -2.49
N PRO A 358 7.44 23.58 -3.44
CA PRO A 358 8.00 23.34 -4.76
C PRO A 358 8.45 24.66 -5.41
N PRO A 359 9.52 24.63 -6.24
CA PRO A 359 10.04 25.84 -6.87
C PRO A 359 8.92 26.55 -7.61
N ILE A 360 8.78 27.84 -7.33
CA ILE A 360 7.87 28.73 -8.05
C ILE A 360 8.26 28.69 -9.53
N LEU A 361 7.48 27.95 -10.33
CA LEU A 361 7.64 27.94 -11.76
C LEU A 361 7.31 29.34 -12.28
N GLN A 362 8.19 29.90 -13.12
CA GLN A 362 7.94 31.14 -13.83
C GLN A 362 7.93 30.83 -15.32
N ASP A 363 6.99 31.41 -16.05
CA ASP A 363 7.04 31.35 -17.51
C ASP A 363 8.22 32.18 -18.07
N GLU A 364 8.44 32.11 -19.37
CA GLU A 364 9.48 32.87 -20.09
C GLU A 364 9.34 34.40 -19.95
N ASN A 365 8.22 34.90 -19.39
CA ASN A 365 7.97 36.30 -19.12
C ASN A 365 8.13 36.70 -17.64
N GLY A 366 8.54 35.76 -16.77
CA GLY A 366 8.73 36.00 -15.34
C GLY A 366 7.42 36.01 -14.53
N THR A 367 6.33 35.45 -15.08
CA THR A 367 5.05 35.32 -14.37
C THR A 367 5.15 34.19 -13.35
N VAL A 368 5.11 34.55 -12.07
CA VAL A 368 5.09 33.63 -10.92
C VAL A 368 3.84 32.75 -10.98
N MET A 369 3.99 31.45 -11.27
CA MET A 369 2.91 30.45 -11.27
C MET A 369 2.59 30.08 -9.81
N THR A 370 1.96 30.99 -9.06
CA THR A 370 1.60 30.79 -7.64
C THR A 370 0.48 29.77 -7.41
N LYS A 371 -0.02 29.19 -8.49
CA LYS A 371 -1.07 28.20 -8.53
C LYS A 371 -0.86 27.49 -9.85
N VAL A 372 -0.69 26.17 -9.84
CA VAL A 372 -1.03 25.40 -11.03
C VAL A 372 -2.56 25.48 -11.13
N GLU A 373 -3.08 26.62 -11.57
CA GLU A 373 -4.30 26.60 -12.35
C GLU A 373 -3.87 25.91 -13.63
N THR A 374 -4.15 24.61 -13.74
CA THR A 374 -4.26 23.94 -15.02
C THR A 374 -5.34 24.71 -15.79
N GLY A 375 -4.92 25.79 -16.44
CA GLY A 375 -5.72 26.65 -17.31
C GLY A 375 -6.03 25.95 -18.62
N PHE A 376 -6.49 24.71 -18.52
CA PHE A 376 -7.18 23.86 -19.47
C PHE A 376 -7.87 22.84 -18.55
N TRP A 377 -9.21 22.82 -18.54
CA TRP A 377 -10.11 22.26 -17.50
C TRP A 377 -10.46 23.27 -16.39
N GLY A 378 -11.44 24.14 -16.69
CA GLY A 378 -12.10 24.95 -15.67
C GLY A 378 -13.01 24.09 -14.80
N GLY A 379 -12.48 23.61 -13.69
CA GLY A 379 -13.18 22.93 -12.60
C GLY A 379 -12.18 22.64 -11.48
N ASP A 380 -12.57 22.93 -10.24
CA ASP A 380 -11.79 22.54 -9.06
C ASP A 380 -11.65 21.02 -9.04
N VAL A 381 -10.44 20.49 -9.22
CA VAL A 381 -10.15 19.06 -9.06
C VAL A 381 -10.10 18.79 -7.56
N GLN A 382 -11.16 18.17 -7.01
CA GLN A 382 -11.09 17.57 -5.69
C GLN A 382 -10.36 16.22 -5.83
N TRP A 383 -9.31 16.03 -5.04
CA TRP A 383 -8.70 14.72 -4.81
C TRP A 383 -9.71 13.90 -4.01
N ILE A 384 -10.50 13.08 -4.70
CA ILE A 384 -11.50 12.23 -4.06
C ILE A 384 -10.75 11.06 -3.43
N SER A 385 -10.78 10.98 -2.10
CA SER A 385 -10.53 9.73 -1.39
C SER A 385 -11.61 8.73 -1.81
N GLU A 386 -11.21 7.49 -2.11
CA GLU A 386 -12.13 6.39 -2.38
C GLU A 386 -12.82 5.96 -1.08
N HIS A 387 -13.59 6.82 -0.43
CA HIS A 387 -14.32 6.46 0.78
C HIS A 387 -15.82 6.69 0.57
N THR A 388 -16.50 5.54 0.50
CA THR A 388 -17.90 5.28 0.11
C THR A 388 -18.15 5.22 -1.40
N SER A 389 -17.90 4.05 -1.98
CA SER A 389 -18.76 3.62 -3.09
C SER A 389 -20.21 3.61 -2.59
N ALA A 390 -21.17 3.99 -3.44
CA ALA A 390 -22.60 4.08 -3.10
C ALA A 390 -23.24 2.74 -2.68
N ALA A 391 -22.44 1.68 -2.52
CA ALA A 391 -22.83 0.32 -2.17
C ALA A 391 -22.26 -0.17 -0.82
N GLY A 392 -21.46 0.62 -0.08
CA GLY A 392 -21.04 0.28 1.28
C GLY A 392 -19.85 -0.67 1.38
N HIS A 393 -18.93 -0.65 0.40
CA HIS A 393 -17.70 -1.45 0.40
C HIS A 393 -16.56 -0.74 1.15
N SER A 394 -15.66 -1.53 1.74
CA SER A 394 -14.34 -1.10 2.22
C SER A 394 -13.28 -1.49 1.20
N ASP A 395 -13.00 -0.58 0.28
CA ASP A 395 -11.92 -0.70 -0.71
C ASP A 395 -10.76 0.19 -0.22
N ILE A 396 -9.51 -0.30 -0.26
CA ILE A 396 -8.33 0.48 0.16
C ILE A 396 -7.23 0.30 -0.87
N GLY A 397 -6.96 1.35 -1.64
CA GLY A 397 -5.93 1.33 -2.67
C GLY A 397 -5.11 2.61 -2.68
N PHE A 398 -3.82 2.47 -2.99
CA PHE A 398 -2.91 3.60 -3.17
C PHE A 398 -3.10 4.26 -4.53
N THR A 399 -3.67 5.46 -4.57
CA THR A 399 -3.65 6.22 -5.83
C THR A 399 -2.36 7.05 -5.92
N PHE A 400 -1.37 6.56 -6.67
CA PHE A 400 -0.07 7.22 -6.86
C PHE A 400 -0.13 8.36 -7.89
N VAL A 401 -0.86 9.45 -7.62
CA VAL A 401 -1.00 10.49 -8.65
C VAL A 401 0.19 11.44 -8.67
N ALA A 402 0.61 12.02 -7.54
CA ALA A 402 1.57 13.13 -7.55
C ALA A 402 3.01 12.74 -7.99
N PRO A 403 3.63 11.66 -7.45
CA PRO A 403 4.99 11.27 -7.84
C PRO A 403 5.09 10.80 -9.30
N ILE A 404 4.06 10.08 -9.77
CA ILE A 404 4.03 9.53 -11.13
C ILE A 404 3.69 10.61 -12.15
N LEU A 405 2.85 11.58 -11.81
CA LEU A 405 2.62 12.74 -12.66
C LEU A 405 3.94 13.53 -12.85
N ALA A 406 4.75 13.69 -11.80
CA ALA A 406 6.07 14.30 -11.91
C ALA A 406 6.99 13.49 -12.83
N TYR A 407 7.05 12.16 -12.70
CA TYR A 407 7.81 11.30 -13.61
C TYR A 407 7.39 11.44 -15.08
N ILE A 408 6.08 11.45 -15.34
CA ILE A 408 5.53 11.55 -16.69
C ILE A 408 5.74 12.92 -17.29
N LEU A 409 5.67 13.98 -16.50
CA LEU A 409 5.93 15.35 -16.97
C LEU A 409 7.42 15.60 -17.26
N LEU A 410 8.32 14.80 -16.68
CA LEU A 410 9.77 14.89 -16.89
C LEU A 410 10.28 14.04 -18.07
N ARG A 411 9.42 13.21 -18.68
CA ARG A 411 9.70 12.37 -19.86
C ARG A 411 8.98 12.91 -21.09
#